data_AF-A0A543PMX8-F1
#
_entry.id   AF-A0A543PMX8-F1
#
_cell.length_a   1.000
_cell.length_b   1.000
_cell.length_c   1.000
_cell.angle_alpha   90.00
_cell.angle_beta   90.00
_cell.angle_gamma   90.00
#
_symmetry.space_group_name_H-M   'P 1'
#
loop_
_entity.id
_entity.type
_entity.pdbx_description
1 polymer ?
#
loop_
_entity_poly.entity_id
_entity_poly.type
_entity_poly.pdbx_seq_one_letter_code
_entity_poly.pdbx_strand_id
1 'polypeptide(L)'
;MTGAPAALGALVTRLYAGSDLGGSASRSAAAALKTRTAGPATVTAKASMGSWKGTPVAVVTAGDDVTLAVGPSWRVVGGWWPSLGIAQPSLGPAGPRWVLAIGSDARKGEPLERTRADVLQVVGVDGRGGGGVMGLARDLWVPLSTGGKGKINAAMVFGGPQAQVATVKEVTGLPIEGYVVLGFSGFKKIVDDQGGLPIVIPRTVVASHAKNLVIKAGPQTLSGAEALAYARERKTLPDGDFGRSRHQGEVILAAAVKAKLAGPAAIPSALASFSEVGRSNLSAEQILTFTAGLHTLSPLQVGRGVAKGSFGTAAGQSIVVLGAQARALFASFRDGNLP
;
A
#
# COMPACT_ATOMS: atom_id res chain seq x y z
N MET A 1 -9.91 -28.27 -6.03
CA MET A 1 -9.84 -26.80 -5.96
C MET A 1 -10.95 -26.24 -6.84
N THR A 2 -11.96 -25.59 -6.26
CA THR A 2 -13.14 -25.14 -7.02
C THR A 2 -12.87 -23.80 -7.68
N GLY A 3 -13.23 -23.64 -8.96
CA GLY A 3 -13.20 -22.34 -9.66
C GLY A 3 -11.84 -21.84 -10.16
N ALA A 4 -10.78 -22.67 -10.15
CA ALA A 4 -9.45 -22.29 -10.60
C ALA A 4 -9.00 -23.02 -11.88
N PRO A 5 -8.11 -22.42 -12.70
CA PRO A 5 -7.48 -23.09 -13.83
C PRO A 5 -6.77 -24.37 -13.41
N ALA A 6 -6.87 -25.41 -14.24
CA ALA A 6 -6.24 -26.71 -13.98
C ALA A 6 -4.73 -26.58 -13.72
N ALA A 7 -4.04 -25.68 -14.44
CA ALA A 7 -2.61 -25.42 -14.26
C ALA A 7 -2.27 -24.86 -12.85
N LEU A 8 -3.12 -24.00 -12.28
CA LEU A 8 -2.94 -23.51 -10.90
C LEU A 8 -3.19 -24.64 -9.91
N GLY A 9 -4.20 -25.48 -10.14
CA GLY A 9 -4.46 -26.67 -9.33
C GLY A 9 -3.27 -27.63 -9.31
N ALA A 10 -2.72 -27.96 -10.47
CA ALA A 10 -1.53 -28.81 -10.61
C ALA A 10 -0.31 -28.21 -9.90
N LEU A 11 -0.11 -26.89 -9.96
CA LEU A 11 0.96 -26.22 -9.23
C LEU A 11 0.83 -26.40 -7.71
N VAL A 12 -0.37 -26.17 -7.17
CA VAL A 12 -0.64 -26.34 -5.74
C VAL A 12 -0.47 -27.80 -5.32
N THR A 13 -0.95 -28.76 -6.11
CA THR A 13 -0.73 -30.19 -5.84
C THR A 13 0.75 -30.54 -5.76
N ARG A 14 1.57 -30.07 -6.70
CA ARG A 14 3.04 -30.27 -6.66
C ARG A 14 3.69 -29.64 -5.42
N LEU A 15 3.21 -28.47 -4.98
CA LEU A 15 3.71 -27.81 -3.78
C LEU A 15 3.54 -28.71 -2.55
N TYR A 16 2.31 -29.19 -2.30
CA TYR A 16 1.98 -30.05 -1.15
C TYR A 16 2.60 -31.44 -1.24
N ALA A 17 2.81 -31.98 -2.45
CA ALA A 17 3.47 -33.26 -2.68
C ALA A 17 4.99 -33.26 -2.44
N GLY A 18 5.59 -32.13 -2.04
CA GLY A 18 7.04 -32.07 -1.80
C GLY A 18 7.89 -31.99 -3.07
N SER A 19 7.29 -31.87 -4.26
CA SER A 19 8.02 -31.83 -5.54
C SER A 19 8.87 -30.57 -5.70
N ASP A 20 10.01 -30.65 -6.39
CA ASP A 20 10.73 -29.43 -6.80
C ASP A 20 9.85 -28.62 -7.77
N LEU A 21 9.67 -27.32 -7.44
CA LEU A 21 8.88 -26.41 -8.27
C LEU A 21 9.71 -25.76 -9.38
N GLY A 22 11.05 -25.82 -9.31
CA GLY A 22 11.94 -25.25 -10.32
C GLY A 22 11.57 -23.80 -10.68
N GLY A 23 11.42 -23.52 -11.98
CA GLY A 23 10.99 -22.20 -12.48
C GLY A 23 9.55 -21.80 -12.13
N SER A 24 8.73 -22.70 -11.57
CA SER A 24 7.38 -22.42 -11.09
C SER A 24 7.35 -21.84 -9.66
N ALA A 25 8.49 -21.41 -9.09
CA ALA A 25 8.53 -20.60 -7.88
C ALA A 25 9.49 -19.39 -8.01
N SER A 26 9.20 -18.28 -7.32
CA SER A 26 10.18 -17.19 -7.12
C SER A 26 11.36 -17.68 -6.28
N ARG A 27 12.49 -16.98 -6.35
CA ARG A 27 13.68 -17.36 -5.57
C ARG A 27 13.41 -17.42 -4.07
N SER A 28 12.66 -16.45 -3.53
CA SER A 28 12.28 -16.42 -2.12
C SER A 28 11.32 -17.56 -1.75
N ALA A 29 10.26 -17.76 -2.56
CA ALA A 29 9.31 -18.84 -2.33
C ALA A 29 9.96 -20.23 -2.44
N ALA A 30 10.83 -20.44 -3.43
CA ALA A 30 11.57 -21.68 -3.61
C ALA A 30 12.50 -21.94 -2.41
N ALA A 31 13.19 -20.91 -1.91
CA ALA A 31 14.05 -21.04 -0.73
C ALA A 31 13.26 -21.43 0.52
N ALA A 32 12.09 -20.81 0.77
CA ALA A 32 11.23 -21.17 1.88
C ALA A 32 10.69 -22.60 1.76
N LEU A 33 10.20 -22.98 0.58
CA LEU A 33 9.61 -24.30 0.35
C LEU A 33 10.63 -25.46 0.40
N LYS A 34 11.93 -25.20 0.32
CA LYS A 34 12.96 -26.24 0.50
C LYS A 34 12.97 -26.85 1.90
N THR A 35 12.53 -26.13 2.92
CA THR A 35 12.53 -26.58 4.31
C THR A 35 11.20 -27.20 4.73
N ARG A 36 10.28 -27.45 3.79
CA ARG A 36 8.92 -27.90 4.09
C ARG A 36 8.87 -29.37 4.52
N THR A 37 7.96 -29.67 5.43
CA THR A 37 7.65 -31.06 5.82
C THR A 37 6.71 -31.72 4.80
N ALA A 38 6.54 -33.03 4.91
CA ALA A 38 5.52 -33.75 4.14
C ALA A 38 4.14 -33.15 4.41
N GLY A 39 3.42 -32.80 3.35
CA GLY A 39 2.06 -32.29 3.45
C GLY A 39 1.03 -33.40 3.70
N PRO A 40 -0.21 -33.03 4.07
CA PRO A 40 -1.29 -34.00 4.21
C PRO A 40 -1.60 -34.70 2.88
N ALA A 41 -2.06 -35.95 2.95
CA ALA A 41 -2.37 -36.78 1.78
C ALA A 41 -3.44 -36.16 0.86
N THR A 42 -4.36 -35.39 1.42
CA THR A 42 -5.39 -34.63 0.70
C THR A 42 -5.45 -33.19 1.20
N VAL A 43 -5.51 -32.25 0.26
CA VAL A 43 -5.68 -30.81 0.53
C VAL A 43 -6.94 -30.29 -0.15
N THR A 44 -7.83 -29.71 0.64
CA THR A 44 -8.97 -28.94 0.14
C THR A 44 -8.58 -27.48 0.08
N ALA A 45 -8.26 -27.01 -1.12
CA ALA A 45 -7.89 -25.62 -1.37
C ALA A 45 -9.02 -24.83 -2.06
N LYS A 46 -9.12 -23.54 -1.74
CA LYS A 46 -9.94 -22.54 -2.42
C LYS A 46 -9.00 -21.53 -3.08
N ALA A 47 -9.35 -21.07 -4.28
CA ALA A 47 -8.57 -20.06 -4.99
C ALA A 47 -9.43 -18.82 -5.22
N SER A 48 -8.89 -17.67 -4.83
CA SER A 48 -9.38 -16.36 -5.26
C SER A 48 -8.48 -15.86 -6.39
N MET A 49 -9.08 -15.28 -7.42
CA MET A 49 -8.37 -14.83 -8.61
C MET A 49 -8.72 -13.38 -8.95
N GLY A 50 -7.78 -12.73 -9.62
CA GLY A 50 -7.92 -11.36 -10.10
C GLY A 50 -6.84 -11.07 -11.12
N SER A 51 -6.61 -9.79 -11.38
CA SER A 51 -5.51 -9.36 -12.24
C SER A 51 -4.86 -8.10 -11.71
N TRP A 52 -3.59 -7.94 -12.02
CA TRP A 52 -2.84 -6.72 -11.81
C TRP A 52 -2.26 -6.27 -13.14
N LYS A 53 -2.74 -5.14 -13.67
CA LYS A 53 -2.31 -4.61 -14.96
C LYS A 53 -2.32 -5.67 -16.08
N GLY A 54 -3.39 -6.48 -16.13
CA GLY A 54 -3.55 -7.57 -17.10
C GLY A 54 -2.80 -8.87 -16.77
N THR A 55 -1.91 -8.86 -15.77
CA THR A 55 -1.24 -10.09 -15.29
C THR A 55 -2.16 -10.83 -14.31
N PRO A 56 -2.51 -12.11 -14.55
CA PRO A 56 -3.33 -12.87 -13.62
C PRO A 56 -2.63 -13.03 -12.26
N VAL A 57 -3.39 -12.88 -11.18
CA VAL A 57 -2.93 -13.13 -9.80
C VAL A 57 -3.91 -14.04 -9.09
N ALA A 58 -3.41 -14.87 -8.19
CA ALA A 58 -4.23 -15.74 -7.36
C ALA A 58 -3.72 -15.79 -5.93
N VAL A 59 -4.67 -15.93 -5.02
CA VAL A 59 -4.44 -16.32 -3.63
C VAL A 59 -5.17 -17.63 -3.40
N VAL A 60 -4.41 -18.67 -3.07
CA VAL A 60 -4.94 -20.00 -2.75
C VAL A 60 -4.87 -20.20 -1.25
N THR A 61 -6.00 -20.54 -0.62
CA THR A 61 -6.09 -20.85 0.81
C THR A 61 -6.41 -22.32 1.04
N ALA A 62 -5.78 -22.95 2.03
CA ALA A 62 -6.05 -24.31 2.46
C ALA A 62 -5.82 -24.44 3.97
N GLY A 63 -6.89 -24.43 4.76
CA GLY A 63 -6.75 -24.18 6.20
C GLY A 63 -6.12 -22.82 6.45
N ASP A 64 -5.05 -22.79 7.24
CA ASP A 64 -4.27 -21.57 7.54
C ASP A 64 -3.18 -21.27 6.50
N ASP A 65 -2.94 -22.19 5.56
CA ASP A 65 -1.95 -22.02 4.50
C ASP A 65 -2.46 -21.04 3.45
N VAL A 66 -1.54 -20.21 2.96
CA VAL A 66 -1.78 -19.24 1.90
C VAL A 66 -0.66 -19.32 0.87
N THR A 67 -1.04 -19.54 -0.37
CA THR A 67 -0.12 -19.54 -1.52
C THR A 67 -0.47 -18.37 -2.44
N LEU A 68 0.52 -17.52 -2.71
CA LEU A 68 0.41 -16.40 -3.64
C LEU A 68 0.98 -16.85 -5.00
N ALA A 69 0.21 -16.69 -6.07
CA ALA A 69 0.62 -17.11 -7.40
C ALA A 69 0.37 -16.03 -8.47
N VAL A 70 1.26 -15.97 -9.46
CA VAL A 70 1.18 -15.05 -10.60
C VAL A 70 1.13 -15.88 -11.89
N GLY A 71 0.15 -15.61 -12.74
CA GLY A 71 -0.07 -16.28 -14.03
C GLY A 71 0.52 -15.54 -15.24
N PRO A 72 0.24 -16.00 -16.48
CA PRO A 72 -0.65 -17.13 -16.82
C PRO A 72 0.00 -18.51 -16.70
N SER A 73 1.34 -18.61 -16.72
CA SER A 73 2.06 -19.89 -16.55
C SER A 73 2.10 -20.38 -15.10
N TRP A 74 1.47 -19.65 -14.18
CA TRP A 74 1.40 -19.86 -12.74
C TRP A 74 2.74 -20.16 -12.07
N ARG A 75 3.24 -19.18 -11.32
CA ARG A 75 4.42 -19.27 -10.48
C ARG A 75 4.05 -18.92 -9.06
N VAL A 76 4.48 -19.72 -8.08
CA VAL A 76 4.37 -19.39 -6.66
C VAL A 76 5.34 -18.24 -6.37
N VAL A 77 4.83 -17.10 -5.93
CA VAL A 77 5.66 -15.91 -5.66
C VAL A 77 5.86 -15.64 -4.18
N GLY A 78 5.06 -16.27 -3.33
CA GLY A 78 5.15 -16.15 -1.89
C GLY A 78 4.02 -16.88 -1.17
N GLY A 79 3.97 -16.75 0.14
CA GLY A 79 2.97 -17.40 0.97
C GLY A 79 3.46 -17.72 2.36
N TRP A 80 2.62 -18.40 3.12
CA TRP A 80 2.94 -19.07 4.38
C TRP A 80 2.22 -20.41 4.39
N TRP A 81 2.89 -21.44 4.91
CA TRP A 81 2.40 -22.81 4.91
C TRP A 81 2.60 -23.46 6.29
N PRO A 82 1.88 -23.01 7.34
CA PRO A 82 1.94 -23.64 8.67
C PRO A 82 1.76 -25.17 8.62
N SER A 83 0.87 -25.68 7.76
CA SER A 83 0.65 -27.13 7.62
C SER A 83 1.88 -27.88 7.08
N LEU A 84 2.81 -27.17 6.46
CA LEU A 84 4.07 -27.68 5.92
C LEU A 84 5.30 -27.25 6.74
N GLY A 85 5.08 -26.73 7.96
CA GLY A 85 6.15 -26.27 8.85
C GLY A 85 6.72 -24.89 8.54
N ILE A 86 6.12 -24.13 7.63
CA ILE A 86 6.58 -22.79 7.21
C ILE A 86 5.58 -21.74 7.69
N ALA A 87 5.58 -21.43 8.98
CA ALA A 87 4.67 -20.44 9.56
C ALA A 87 5.06 -18.99 9.23
N GLN A 88 6.36 -18.72 9.06
CA GLN A 88 6.83 -17.37 8.73
C GLN A 88 6.57 -17.04 7.25
N PRO A 89 5.92 -15.90 6.94
CA PRO A 89 5.63 -15.53 5.56
C PRO A 89 6.88 -15.33 4.70
N SER A 90 6.87 -15.93 3.51
CA SER A 90 7.82 -15.63 2.43
C SER A 90 7.17 -14.68 1.44
N LEU A 91 7.48 -13.39 1.51
CA LEU A 91 6.77 -12.32 0.78
C LEU A 91 7.71 -11.46 -0.08
N GLY A 92 8.62 -12.09 -0.80
CA GLY A 92 9.59 -11.42 -1.66
C GLY A 92 11.00 -11.40 -1.05
N PRO A 93 11.84 -10.39 -1.34
CA PRO A 93 13.16 -10.24 -0.74
C PRO A 93 13.06 -10.20 0.79
N ALA A 94 14.07 -10.76 1.47
CA ALA A 94 14.16 -10.68 2.92
C ALA A 94 14.36 -9.23 3.38
N GLY A 95 13.76 -8.87 4.50
CA GLY A 95 13.89 -7.56 5.12
C GLY A 95 12.77 -6.57 4.76
N PRO A 96 12.97 -5.29 5.11
CA PRO A 96 11.93 -4.29 4.99
C PRO A 96 11.65 -3.86 3.55
N ARG A 97 10.40 -3.46 3.31
CA ARG A 97 9.87 -3.09 2.00
C ARG A 97 9.05 -1.80 2.10
N TRP A 98 9.15 -0.93 1.10
CA TRP A 98 8.44 0.35 1.07
C TRP A 98 7.78 0.63 -0.27
N VAL A 99 6.53 1.10 -0.24
CA VAL A 99 5.78 1.55 -1.41
C VAL A 99 5.27 2.97 -1.19
N LEU A 100 5.40 3.82 -2.20
CA LEU A 100 4.85 5.18 -2.15
C LEU A 100 3.39 5.18 -2.63
N ALA A 101 2.46 5.47 -1.73
CA ALA A 101 1.07 5.75 -2.07
C ALA A 101 0.91 7.23 -2.41
N ILE A 102 0.42 7.49 -3.63
CA ILE A 102 0.28 8.82 -4.21
C ILE A 102 -1.20 9.11 -4.50
N GLY A 103 -1.65 10.25 -4.02
CA GLY A 103 -2.97 10.80 -4.34
C GLY A 103 -2.80 11.96 -5.29
N SER A 104 -3.30 11.79 -6.51
CA SER A 104 -3.25 12.79 -7.57
C SER A 104 -4.41 13.77 -7.45
N ASP A 105 -4.14 15.07 -7.61
CA ASP A 105 -5.17 16.11 -7.70
C ASP A 105 -5.84 16.19 -9.08
N ALA A 106 -5.60 15.19 -9.94
CA ALA A 106 -6.22 15.12 -11.27
C ALA A 106 -7.76 15.16 -11.20
N ARG A 107 -8.32 16.06 -12.00
CA ARG A 107 -9.75 16.25 -12.24
C ARG A 107 -10.20 15.52 -13.49
N LYS A 108 -11.51 15.53 -13.74
CA LYS A 108 -12.09 14.87 -14.92
C LYS A 108 -11.43 15.41 -16.19
N GLY A 109 -10.83 14.51 -16.98
CA GLY A 109 -10.13 14.84 -18.22
C GLY A 109 -8.64 15.15 -18.05
N GLU A 110 -8.13 15.27 -16.82
CA GLU A 110 -6.71 15.50 -16.58
C GLU A 110 -5.91 14.19 -16.52
N PRO A 111 -4.64 14.22 -16.97
CA PRO A 111 -3.75 13.07 -16.87
C PRO A 111 -3.40 12.75 -15.41
N LEU A 112 -3.86 11.60 -14.92
CA LEU A 112 -3.67 11.16 -13.52
C LEU A 112 -2.21 11.28 -13.03
N GLU A 113 -1.25 10.95 -13.91
CA GLU A 113 0.17 10.86 -13.61
C GLU A 113 0.95 12.16 -13.90
N ARG A 114 0.28 13.26 -14.31
CA ARG A 114 0.91 14.54 -14.68
C ARG A 114 0.33 15.76 -13.98
N THR A 115 -0.41 15.55 -12.89
CA THR A 115 -0.85 16.61 -11.97
C THR A 115 -0.09 16.54 -10.65
N ARG A 116 -0.46 17.37 -9.67
CA ARG A 116 0.25 17.42 -8.38
C ARG A 116 -0.07 16.20 -7.51
N ALA A 117 0.94 15.70 -6.82
CA ALA A 117 0.83 14.64 -5.82
C ALA A 117 0.45 15.22 -4.45
N ASP A 118 -0.85 15.36 -4.18
CA ASP A 118 -1.37 16.00 -2.97
C ASP A 118 -1.46 15.06 -1.74
N VAL A 119 -1.25 13.76 -1.96
CA VAL A 119 -1.03 12.74 -0.93
C VAL A 119 0.30 12.08 -1.24
N LEU A 120 1.21 12.05 -0.27
CA LEU A 120 2.50 11.36 -0.35
C LEU A 120 2.70 10.57 0.93
N GLN A 121 2.42 9.26 0.88
CA GLN A 121 2.47 8.38 2.04
C GLN A 121 3.40 7.20 1.72
N VAL A 122 4.50 7.09 2.44
CA VAL A 122 5.38 5.92 2.35
C VAL A 122 4.81 4.84 3.27
N VAL A 123 4.37 3.73 2.68
CA VAL A 123 3.87 2.56 3.40
C VAL A 123 5.01 1.55 3.52
N GLY A 124 5.28 1.08 4.73
CA GLY A 124 6.38 0.18 5.04
C GLY A 124 5.90 -1.09 5.72
N VAL A 125 6.60 -2.19 5.44
CA VAL A 125 6.49 -3.46 6.17
C VAL A 125 7.89 -3.95 6.51
N ASP A 126 8.10 -4.47 7.72
CA ASP A 126 9.42 -4.89 8.20
C ASP A 126 9.76 -6.37 7.90
N GLY A 127 8.78 -7.11 7.39
CA GLY A 127 8.88 -8.55 7.12
C GLY A 127 8.82 -9.46 8.36
N ARG A 128 8.58 -8.90 9.54
CA ARG A 128 8.54 -9.56 10.86
C ARG A 128 7.23 -9.32 11.63
N GLY A 129 6.25 -8.66 11.00
CA GLY A 129 4.93 -8.39 11.56
C GLY A 129 4.71 -6.93 11.96
N GLY A 130 5.73 -6.08 11.83
CA GLY A 130 5.65 -4.64 12.02
C GLY A 130 5.54 -3.87 10.71
N GLY A 131 5.05 -2.64 10.80
CA GLY A 131 4.87 -1.80 9.63
C GLY A 131 4.62 -0.35 9.99
N GLY A 132 4.39 0.48 8.99
CA GLY A 132 4.05 1.87 9.27
C GLY A 132 3.61 2.66 8.05
N VAL A 133 3.04 3.83 8.33
CA VAL A 133 2.70 4.82 7.30
C VAL A 133 3.33 6.15 7.66
N MET A 134 4.19 6.65 6.77
CA MET A 134 4.88 7.93 6.92
C MET A 134 4.40 8.93 5.87
N GLY A 135 3.71 9.97 6.32
CA GLY A 135 3.24 11.05 5.48
C GLY A 135 4.29 12.14 5.26
N LEU A 136 4.34 12.65 4.03
CA LEU A 136 5.17 13.79 3.63
C LEU A 136 4.25 14.95 3.26
N ALA A 137 4.48 16.12 3.86
CA ALA A 137 3.73 17.33 3.48
C ALA A 137 4.05 17.68 2.02
N ARG A 138 3.00 17.96 1.22
CA ARG A 138 3.15 18.22 -0.23
C ARG A 138 4.00 19.46 -0.54
N ASP A 139 4.08 20.37 0.41
CA ASP A 139 4.74 21.67 0.30
C ASP A 139 6.21 21.63 0.78
N LEU A 140 6.75 20.44 1.08
CA LEU A 140 8.17 20.28 1.42
C LEU A 140 9.07 20.85 0.31
N TRP A 141 9.93 21.80 0.66
CA TRP A 141 10.87 22.42 -0.28
C TRP A 141 12.16 21.61 -0.36
N VAL A 142 12.36 20.93 -1.48
CA VAL A 142 13.42 19.94 -1.67
C VAL A 142 14.03 20.04 -3.06
N PRO A 143 15.25 19.52 -3.27
CA PRO A 143 15.73 19.20 -4.62
C PRO A 143 14.74 18.25 -5.30
N LEU A 144 14.42 18.51 -6.56
CA LEU A 144 13.59 17.60 -7.36
C LEU A 144 14.48 16.74 -8.23
N SER A 145 14.13 15.47 -8.41
CA SER A 145 14.83 14.57 -9.35
C SER A 145 14.76 15.05 -10.80
N THR A 146 13.80 15.94 -11.11
CA THR A 146 13.65 16.61 -12.41
C THR A 146 14.54 17.84 -12.57
N GLY A 147 15.38 18.14 -11.58
CA GLY A 147 16.25 19.31 -11.54
C GLY A 147 15.66 20.47 -10.72
N GLY A 148 16.56 21.31 -10.18
CA GLY A 148 16.21 22.48 -9.38
C GLY A 148 15.65 22.15 -7.99
N LYS A 149 15.09 23.17 -7.33
CA LYS A 149 14.35 23.03 -6.06
C LYS A 149 12.89 23.40 -6.27
N GLY A 150 12.01 22.70 -5.57
CA GLY A 150 10.58 22.93 -5.64
C GLY A 150 9.85 22.29 -4.47
N LYS A 151 8.52 22.47 -4.46
CA LYS A 151 7.65 21.68 -3.59
C LYS A 151 7.68 20.22 -4.04
N ILE A 152 7.79 19.30 -3.10
CA ILE A 152 7.98 17.88 -3.39
C ILE A 152 6.90 17.30 -4.30
N ASN A 153 5.65 17.80 -4.22
CA ASN A 153 4.54 17.34 -5.04
C ASN A 153 4.61 17.74 -6.53
N ALA A 154 5.53 18.64 -6.88
CA ALA A 154 5.73 19.11 -8.25
C ALA A 154 6.52 18.12 -9.10
N ALA A 155 7.29 17.21 -8.47
CA ALA A 155 8.06 16.19 -9.18
C ALA A 155 7.16 15.33 -10.09
N MET A 156 5.95 14.98 -9.63
CA MET A 156 4.98 14.25 -10.45
C MET A 156 4.50 15.03 -11.67
N VAL A 157 4.35 16.36 -11.57
CA VAL A 157 3.93 17.19 -12.72
C VAL A 157 4.99 17.13 -13.82
N PHE A 158 6.26 17.31 -13.45
CA PHE A 158 7.36 17.43 -14.41
C PHE A 158 7.80 16.07 -14.98
N GLY A 159 7.95 15.06 -14.13
CA GLY A 159 8.56 13.77 -14.52
C GLY A 159 7.68 12.55 -14.23
N GLY A 160 6.42 12.74 -13.88
CA GLY A 160 5.51 11.66 -13.54
C GLY A 160 5.83 10.98 -12.21
N PRO A 161 5.11 9.90 -11.88
CA PRO A 161 5.24 9.24 -10.58
C PRO A 161 6.62 8.63 -10.33
N GLN A 162 7.35 8.28 -11.39
CA GLN A 162 8.74 7.80 -11.27
C GLN A 162 9.66 8.90 -10.73
N ALA A 163 9.56 10.13 -11.26
CA ALA A 163 10.28 11.27 -10.73
C ALA A 163 9.86 11.61 -9.29
N GLN A 164 8.57 11.45 -8.98
CA GLN A 164 8.06 11.61 -7.61
C GLN A 164 8.72 10.60 -6.65
N VAL A 165 8.77 9.32 -7.03
CA VAL A 165 9.47 8.28 -6.24
C VAL A 165 10.94 8.61 -6.08
N ALA A 166 11.64 8.99 -7.16
CA ALA A 166 13.06 9.36 -7.09
C ALA A 166 13.31 10.53 -6.13
N THR A 167 12.46 11.57 -6.20
CA THR A 167 12.55 12.72 -5.28
C THR A 167 12.33 12.29 -3.83
N VAL A 168 11.33 11.44 -3.56
CA VAL A 168 11.09 10.95 -2.19
C VAL A 168 12.25 10.07 -1.70
N LYS A 169 12.85 9.24 -2.55
CA LYS A 169 14.05 8.45 -2.22
C LYS A 169 15.21 9.35 -1.81
N GLU A 170 15.50 10.39 -2.59
CA GLU A 170 16.58 11.33 -2.29
C GLU A 170 16.36 12.07 -0.97
N VAL A 171 15.12 12.46 -0.68
CA VAL A 171 14.75 13.18 0.54
C VAL A 171 14.82 12.29 1.79
N THR A 172 14.39 11.03 1.68
CA THR A 172 14.20 10.14 2.83
C THR A 172 15.35 9.16 3.04
N GLY A 173 16.08 8.82 1.98
CA GLY A 173 17.06 7.72 1.95
C GLY A 173 16.43 6.32 1.99
N LEU A 174 15.10 6.19 1.86
CA LEU A 174 14.41 4.90 1.91
C LEU A 174 14.41 4.21 0.54
N PRO A 175 14.61 2.88 0.45
CA PRO A 175 14.65 2.16 -0.82
C PRO A 175 13.23 1.80 -1.31
N ILE A 176 12.48 2.83 -1.70
CA ILE A 176 11.08 2.69 -2.17
C ILE A 176 11.03 1.83 -3.45
N GLU A 177 10.27 0.74 -3.44
CA GLU A 177 10.22 -0.22 -4.55
C GLU A 177 9.47 0.34 -5.77
N GLY A 178 8.47 1.16 -5.52
CA GLY A 178 7.60 1.70 -6.55
C GLY A 178 6.47 2.52 -5.96
N TYR A 179 5.44 2.72 -6.76
CA TYR A 179 4.30 3.57 -6.39
C TYR A 179 2.97 2.92 -6.71
N VAL A 180 1.94 3.41 -6.03
CA VAL A 180 0.54 3.33 -6.46
C VAL A 180 -0.01 4.75 -6.52
N VAL A 181 -0.68 5.11 -7.61
CA VAL A 181 -1.28 6.43 -7.83
C VAL A 181 -2.78 6.28 -8.02
N LEU A 182 -3.54 7.13 -7.34
CA LEU A 182 -4.99 7.18 -7.42
C LEU A 182 -5.51 8.61 -7.44
N GLY A 183 -6.55 8.86 -8.24
CA GLY A 183 -7.26 10.14 -8.28
C GLY A 183 -8.53 10.11 -7.44
N PHE A 184 -9.22 11.25 -7.35
CA PHE A 184 -10.37 11.40 -6.43
C PHE A 184 -11.54 10.48 -6.78
N SER A 185 -11.89 10.36 -8.07
CA SER A 185 -13.00 9.50 -8.50
C SER A 185 -12.70 8.03 -8.24
N GLY A 186 -11.47 7.59 -8.50
CA GLY A 186 -11.02 6.23 -8.23
C GLY A 186 -11.03 5.89 -6.75
N PHE A 187 -10.57 6.82 -5.90
CA PHE A 187 -10.63 6.68 -4.45
C PHE A 187 -12.06 6.46 -3.94
N LYS A 188 -13.00 7.32 -4.35
CA LYS A 188 -14.41 7.19 -3.94
C LYS A 188 -14.99 5.85 -4.39
N LYS A 189 -14.78 5.48 -5.66
CA LYS A 189 -15.27 4.22 -6.23
C LYS A 189 -14.77 3.02 -5.43
N ILE A 190 -13.47 2.94 -5.14
CA ILE A 190 -12.91 1.82 -4.36
C ILE A 190 -13.53 1.74 -2.96
N VAL A 191 -13.71 2.87 -2.29
CA VAL A 191 -14.31 2.90 -0.95
C VAL A 191 -15.77 2.44 -1.01
N ASP A 192 -16.56 2.99 -1.94
CA ASP A 192 -17.99 2.70 -2.08
C ASP A 192 -18.25 1.26 -2.54
N ASP A 193 -17.47 0.75 -3.50
CA ASP A 193 -17.57 -0.63 -4.02
C ASP A 193 -17.33 -1.68 -2.93
N GLN A 194 -16.57 -1.32 -1.89
CA GLN A 194 -16.32 -2.20 -0.76
C GLN A 194 -17.29 -1.97 0.41
N GLY A 195 -18.33 -1.14 0.26
CA GLY A 195 -19.31 -0.85 1.30
C GLY A 195 -18.87 0.20 2.34
N GLY A 196 -18.00 1.14 1.95
CA GLY A 196 -17.53 2.23 2.81
C GLY A 196 -16.26 1.90 3.62
N LEU A 197 -15.74 2.86 4.37
CA LEU A 197 -14.49 2.75 5.14
C LEU A 197 -14.76 2.81 6.64
N PRO A 198 -14.66 1.68 7.37
CA PRO A 198 -14.72 1.68 8.83
C PRO A 198 -13.53 2.44 9.41
N ILE A 199 -13.78 3.45 10.24
CA ILE A 199 -12.73 4.28 10.84
C ILE A 199 -13.18 4.87 12.17
N VAL A 200 -12.24 5.09 13.08
CA VAL A 200 -12.47 5.80 14.34
C VAL A 200 -11.94 7.23 14.21
N ILE A 201 -12.84 8.20 14.23
CA ILE A 201 -12.48 9.61 14.09
C ILE A 201 -12.19 10.19 15.48
N PRO A 202 -10.98 10.70 15.76
CA PRO A 202 -10.60 11.14 17.11
C PRO A 202 -11.27 12.44 17.53
N ARG A 203 -11.59 13.32 16.56
CA ARG A 203 -12.24 14.60 16.81
C ARG A 203 -13.10 14.96 15.61
N THR A 204 -14.26 15.57 15.85
CA THR A 204 -15.14 16.04 14.78
C THR A 204 -14.38 16.96 13.82
N VAL A 205 -14.50 16.69 12.54
CA VAL A 205 -13.89 17.46 11.45
C VAL A 205 -14.99 18.13 10.65
N VAL A 206 -14.84 19.43 10.40
CA VAL A 206 -15.68 20.17 9.46
C VAL A 206 -14.89 20.34 8.17
N ALA A 207 -15.31 19.63 7.11
CA ALA A 207 -14.68 19.72 5.80
C ALA A 207 -15.15 20.97 5.06
N SER A 208 -14.46 22.09 5.26
CA SER A 208 -14.87 23.40 4.74
C SER A 208 -14.93 23.44 3.21
N HIS A 209 -14.07 22.65 2.55
CA HIS A 209 -14.03 22.52 1.10
C HIS A 209 -15.17 21.65 0.52
N ALA A 210 -15.94 20.98 1.38
CA ALA A 210 -17.02 20.05 1.02
C ALA A 210 -18.36 20.55 1.58
N LYS A 211 -18.69 21.83 1.36
CA LYS A 211 -19.92 22.48 1.85
C LYS A 211 -20.08 22.36 3.38
N ASN A 212 -18.98 22.49 4.12
CA ASN A 212 -18.94 22.32 5.58
C ASN A 212 -19.50 20.97 6.07
N LEU A 213 -19.31 19.90 5.29
CA LEU A 213 -19.66 18.54 5.70
C LEU A 213 -19.03 18.22 7.07
N VAL A 214 -19.86 17.76 8.00
CA VAL A 214 -19.44 17.44 9.37
C VAL A 214 -19.23 15.94 9.51
N ILE A 215 -18.01 15.55 9.82
CA ILE A 215 -17.61 14.17 10.11
C ILE A 215 -17.43 14.09 11.63
N LYS A 216 -18.34 13.39 12.31
CA LYS A 216 -18.38 13.36 13.78
C LYS A 216 -17.23 12.55 14.37
N ALA A 217 -16.83 12.85 15.60
CA ALA A 217 -15.94 11.97 16.36
C ALA A 217 -16.60 10.60 16.64
N GLY A 218 -15.79 9.56 16.79
CA GLY A 218 -16.22 8.20 17.12
C GLY A 218 -16.09 7.19 15.98
N PRO A 219 -16.40 5.91 16.25
CA PRO A 219 -16.42 4.85 15.24
C PRO A 219 -17.56 5.07 14.25
N GLN A 220 -17.26 4.98 12.96
CA GLN A 220 -18.24 5.08 11.88
C GLN A 220 -17.74 4.41 10.61
N THR A 221 -18.62 4.27 9.62
CA THR A 221 -18.25 3.86 8.26
C THR A 221 -18.44 5.05 7.33
N LEU A 222 -17.34 5.56 6.77
CA LEU A 222 -17.40 6.67 5.82
C LEU A 222 -17.71 6.16 4.41
N SER A 223 -18.64 6.80 3.72
CA SER A 223 -18.75 6.70 2.26
C SER A 223 -17.46 7.20 1.59
N GLY A 224 -17.28 6.90 0.30
CA GLY A 224 -16.17 7.41 -0.50
C GLY A 224 -16.12 8.93 -0.49
N ALA A 225 -17.27 9.60 -0.55
CA ALA A 225 -17.36 11.06 -0.48
C ALA A 225 -16.90 11.61 0.88
N GLU A 226 -17.33 11.01 1.99
CA GLU A 226 -16.93 11.41 3.34
C GLU A 226 -15.45 11.11 3.61
N ALA A 227 -14.97 9.93 3.21
CA ALA A 227 -13.55 9.56 3.34
C ALA A 227 -12.65 10.51 2.53
N LEU A 228 -13.09 10.91 1.33
CA LEU A 228 -12.35 11.88 0.52
C LEU A 228 -12.36 13.26 1.16
N ALA A 229 -13.50 13.69 1.72
CA ALA A 229 -13.60 14.95 2.45
C ALA A 229 -12.69 14.94 3.68
N TYR A 230 -12.66 13.85 4.44
CA TYR A 230 -11.77 13.67 5.59
C TYR A 230 -10.29 13.81 5.22
N ALA A 231 -9.86 13.12 4.15
CA ALA A 231 -8.47 13.11 3.69
C ALA A 231 -8.01 14.42 3.01
N ARG A 232 -8.95 15.30 2.62
CA ARG A 232 -8.66 16.57 1.94
C ARG A 232 -8.73 17.78 2.86
N GLU A 233 -9.37 17.67 4.02
CA GLU A 233 -9.53 18.78 4.93
C GLU A 233 -8.19 19.20 5.54
N ARG A 234 -7.95 20.52 5.62
CA ARG A 234 -6.73 21.11 6.16
C ARG A 234 -6.94 22.49 6.78
N LYS A 235 -7.98 23.22 6.37
CA LYS A 235 -8.18 24.62 6.76
C LYS A 235 -8.74 24.71 8.18
N THR A 236 -9.58 23.75 8.55
CA THR A 236 -10.19 23.69 9.89
C THR A 236 -9.33 22.92 10.90
N LEU A 237 -8.22 22.33 10.44
CA LEU A 237 -7.32 21.55 11.30
C LEU A 237 -6.29 22.45 11.99
N PRO A 238 -6.00 22.23 13.28
CA PRO A 238 -5.08 23.07 14.04
C PRO A 238 -3.64 23.02 13.51
N ASP A 239 -3.21 21.89 12.95
CA ASP A 239 -1.89 21.68 12.36
C ASP A 239 -1.92 21.66 10.82
N GLY A 240 -2.98 22.20 10.22
CA GLY A 240 -3.04 22.49 8.79
C GLY A 240 -2.77 21.28 7.89
N ASP A 241 -1.77 21.42 7.02
CA ASP A 241 -1.38 20.36 6.08
C ASP A 241 -0.82 19.11 6.78
N PHE A 242 -0.21 19.25 7.95
CA PHE A 242 0.27 18.11 8.73
C PHE A 242 -0.91 17.30 9.28
N GLY A 243 -1.99 17.96 9.68
CA GLY A 243 -3.26 17.31 10.06
C GLY A 243 -3.86 16.55 8.89
N ARG A 244 -3.89 17.17 7.70
CA ARG A 244 -4.35 16.52 6.47
C ARG A 244 -3.53 15.27 6.14
N SER A 245 -2.21 15.38 6.20
CA SER A 245 -1.30 14.24 5.97
C SER A 245 -1.52 13.12 6.98
N ARG A 246 -1.88 13.45 8.23
CA ARG A 246 -2.23 12.48 9.26
C ARG A 246 -3.53 11.75 8.93
N HIS A 247 -4.57 12.48 8.53
CA HIS A 247 -5.85 11.90 8.10
C HIS A 247 -5.69 10.97 6.89
N GLN A 248 -4.82 11.32 5.94
CA GLN A 248 -4.50 10.45 4.81
C GLN A 248 -3.86 9.13 5.26
N GLY A 249 -2.92 9.19 6.21
CA GLY A 249 -2.34 7.99 6.82
C GLY A 249 -3.38 7.15 7.58
N GLU A 250 -4.29 7.78 8.31
CA GLU A 250 -5.42 7.11 8.97
C GLU A 250 -6.34 6.38 8.01
N VAL A 251 -6.65 6.99 6.87
CA VAL A 251 -7.46 6.36 5.81
C VAL A 251 -6.76 5.13 5.23
N ILE A 252 -5.44 5.20 5.00
CA ILE A 252 -4.65 4.04 4.53
C ILE A 252 -4.65 2.93 5.57
N LEU A 253 -4.45 3.26 6.85
CA LEU A 253 -4.45 2.28 7.93
C LEU A 253 -5.83 1.64 8.14
N ALA A 254 -6.90 2.43 8.09
CA ALA A 254 -8.27 1.93 8.14
C ALA A 254 -8.57 0.97 6.98
N ALA A 255 -8.11 1.29 5.78
CA ALA A 255 -8.25 0.42 4.61
C ALA A 255 -7.44 -0.88 4.79
N ALA A 256 -6.22 -0.81 5.35
CA ALA A 256 -5.40 -1.98 5.65
C ALA A 256 -6.04 -2.89 6.72
N VAL A 257 -6.61 -2.31 7.78
CA VAL A 257 -7.35 -3.06 8.81
C VAL A 257 -8.58 -3.74 8.20
N LYS A 258 -9.36 -3.02 7.40
CA LYS A 258 -10.51 -3.58 6.68
C LYS A 258 -10.09 -4.76 5.79
N ALA A 259 -9.01 -4.59 5.02
CA ALA A 259 -8.47 -5.66 4.18
C ALA A 259 -8.05 -6.86 5.03
N LYS A 260 -7.32 -6.64 6.13
CA LYS A 260 -6.92 -7.71 7.05
C LYS A 260 -8.11 -8.52 7.56
N LEU A 261 -9.21 -7.86 7.95
CA LEU A 261 -10.44 -8.52 8.40
C LEU A 261 -11.15 -9.31 7.29
N ALA A 262 -11.06 -8.86 6.03
CA ALA A 262 -11.59 -9.60 4.89
C ALA A 262 -10.75 -10.86 4.54
N GLY A 263 -9.53 -10.95 5.06
CA GLY A 263 -8.63 -12.07 4.84
C GLY A 263 -7.91 -12.04 3.48
N PRO A 264 -6.85 -12.84 3.32
CA PRO A 264 -5.97 -12.79 2.15
C PRO A 264 -6.68 -13.15 0.83
N ALA A 265 -7.79 -13.91 0.89
CA ALA A 265 -8.60 -14.23 -0.28
C ALA A 265 -9.24 -12.98 -0.94
N ALA A 266 -9.34 -11.84 -0.24
CA ALA A 266 -9.83 -10.59 -0.80
C ALA A 266 -8.76 -9.81 -1.61
N ILE A 267 -7.48 -10.20 -1.53
CA ILE A 267 -6.40 -9.46 -2.20
C ILE A 267 -6.60 -9.41 -3.73
N PRO A 268 -6.89 -10.51 -4.45
CA PRO A 268 -7.00 -10.47 -5.91
C PRO A 268 -8.10 -9.54 -6.41
N SER A 269 -9.26 -9.52 -5.76
CA SER A 269 -10.34 -8.60 -6.13
C SER A 269 -9.98 -7.15 -5.81
N ALA A 270 -9.36 -6.88 -4.66
CA ALA A 270 -8.88 -5.53 -4.33
C ALA A 270 -7.85 -5.00 -5.34
N LEU A 271 -6.92 -5.85 -5.80
CA LEU A 271 -5.95 -5.50 -6.84
C LEU A 271 -6.60 -5.25 -8.20
N ALA A 272 -7.62 -6.03 -8.56
CA ALA A 272 -8.39 -5.84 -9.78
C ALA A 272 -9.16 -4.50 -9.73
N SER A 273 -9.89 -4.24 -8.64
CA SER A 273 -10.62 -2.98 -8.44
C SER A 273 -9.70 -1.77 -8.45
N PHE A 274 -8.50 -1.87 -7.85
CA PHE A 274 -7.51 -0.80 -7.96
C PHE A 274 -7.04 -0.61 -9.42
N SER A 275 -6.77 -1.68 -10.15
CA SER A 275 -6.25 -1.62 -11.53
C SER A 275 -7.19 -0.91 -12.51
N GLU A 276 -8.50 -0.89 -12.23
CA GLU A 276 -9.48 -0.15 -13.04
C GLU A 276 -9.27 1.37 -13.00
N VAL A 277 -8.85 1.90 -11.85
CA VAL A 277 -8.88 3.35 -11.56
C VAL A 277 -7.54 3.94 -11.16
N GLY A 278 -6.56 3.10 -10.83
CA GLY A 278 -5.23 3.48 -10.36
C GLY A 278 -4.13 3.20 -11.38
N ARG A 279 -2.92 3.66 -11.07
CA ARG A 279 -1.70 3.40 -11.84
C ARG A 279 -0.56 2.98 -10.92
N SER A 280 0.36 2.17 -11.44
CA SER A 280 1.50 1.66 -10.67
C SER A 280 2.60 1.13 -11.58
N ASN A 281 3.85 1.25 -11.14
CA ASN A 281 5.00 0.57 -11.76
C ASN A 281 5.35 -0.77 -11.10
N LEU A 282 4.67 -1.18 -10.02
CA LEU A 282 4.95 -2.45 -9.34
C LEU A 282 4.53 -3.62 -10.23
N SER A 283 5.34 -4.68 -10.24
CA SER A 283 4.99 -5.95 -10.87
C SER A 283 3.87 -6.66 -10.10
N ALA A 284 3.22 -7.63 -10.74
CA ALA A 284 2.21 -8.47 -10.08
C ALA A 284 2.78 -9.22 -8.86
N GLU A 285 4.02 -9.70 -8.95
CA GLU A 285 4.72 -10.31 -7.82
C GLU A 285 4.95 -9.31 -6.68
N GLN A 286 5.46 -8.11 -7.00
CA GLN A 286 5.77 -7.10 -5.99
C GLN A 286 4.52 -6.65 -5.24
N ILE A 287 3.44 -6.32 -5.94
CA ILE A 287 2.21 -5.84 -5.29
C ILE A 287 1.51 -6.97 -4.54
N LEU A 288 1.43 -8.18 -5.11
CA LEU A 288 0.72 -9.29 -4.46
C LEU A 288 1.40 -9.67 -3.14
N THR A 289 2.72 -9.76 -3.14
CA THR A 289 3.51 -10.06 -1.93
C THR A 289 3.50 -8.90 -0.94
N PHE A 290 3.56 -7.64 -1.41
CA PHE A 290 3.49 -6.47 -0.52
C PHE A 290 2.13 -6.36 0.16
N THR A 291 1.04 -6.48 -0.59
CA THR A 291 -0.32 -6.46 -0.03
C THR A 291 -0.56 -7.63 0.91
N ALA A 292 -0.07 -8.83 0.59
CA ALA A 292 -0.13 -9.95 1.53
C ALA A 292 0.63 -9.67 2.84
N GLY A 293 1.75 -8.94 2.79
CA GLY A 293 2.48 -8.49 3.98
C GLY A 293 1.67 -7.58 4.88
N LEU A 294 0.78 -6.76 4.33
CA LEU A 294 -0.13 -5.93 5.13
C LEU A 294 -1.10 -6.79 5.97
N HIS A 295 -1.50 -7.96 5.47
CA HIS A 295 -2.36 -8.88 6.22
C HIS A 295 -1.64 -9.54 7.39
N THR A 296 -0.31 -9.68 7.32
CA THR A 296 0.49 -10.33 8.36
C THR A 296 0.88 -9.37 9.49
N LEU A 297 0.61 -8.07 9.35
CA LEU A 297 0.98 -7.07 10.37
C LEU A 297 0.19 -7.24 11.66
N SER A 298 0.85 -7.11 12.80
CA SER A 298 0.18 -6.97 14.09
C SER A 298 -0.39 -5.56 14.22
N PRO A 299 -1.69 -5.37 14.52
CA PRO A 299 -2.25 -4.04 14.76
C PRO A 299 -1.55 -3.26 15.89
N LEU A 300 -0.84 -3.96 16.79
CA LEU A 300 -0.06 -3.38 17.88
C LEU A 300 1.34 -2.92 17.45
N GLN A 301 1.76 -3.24 16.23
CA GLN A 301 3.10 -2.94 15.68
C GLN A 301 3.00 -2.16 14.37
N VAL A 302 1.95 -1.36 14.21
CA VAL A 302 1.79 -0.48 13.04
C VAL A 302 1.70 0.97 13.50
N GLY A 303 2.82 1.67 13.38
CA GLY A 303 2.91 3.08 13.70
C GLY A 303 2.55 4.00 12.54
N ARG A 304 2.48 5.29 12.85
CA ARG A 304 2.23 6.35 11.87
C ARG A 304 3.04 7.59 12.21
N GLY A 305 3.52 8.27 11.18
CA GLY A 305 4.29 9.50 11.34
C GLY A 305 3.97 10.50 10.24
N VAL A 306 4.14 11.78 10.55
CA VAL A 306 4.14 12.85 9.54
C VAL A 306 5.48 13.57 9.64
N ALA A 307 6.17 13.68 8.51
CA ALA A 307 7.43 14.42 8.42
C ALA A 307 7.16 15.92 8.54
N LYS A 308 7.19 16.42 9.78
CA LYS A 308 6.93 17.81 10.11
C LYS A 308 8.14 18.70 9.85
N GLY A 309 7.85 19.97 9.60
CA GLY A 309 8.86 21.00 9.35
C GLY A 309 8.33 22.38 9.73
N SER A 310 9.22 23.38 9.69
CA SER A 310 8.82 24.78 9.86
C SER A 310 8.23 25.33 8.57
N PHE A 311 7.33 26.30 8.69
CA PHE A 311 6.83 27.05 7.54
C PHE A 311 7.86 28.10 7.13
N GLY A 312 7.96 28.34 5.82
CA GLY A 312 8.83 29.37 5.26
C GLY A 312 8.29 29.90 3.94
N THR A 313 9.08 30.77 3.31
CA THR A 313 8.80 31.29 1.97
C THR A 313 10.01 31.05 1.08
N ALA A 314 9.80 30.52 -0.12
CA ALA A 314 10.80 30.41 -1.16
C ALA A 314 10.16 30.65 -2.53
N ALA A 315 10.84 31.40 -3.40
CA ALA A 315 10.36 31.74 -4.74
C ALA A 315 8.89 32.28 -4.75
N GLY A 316 8.53 33.12 -3.77
CA GLY A 316 7.19 33.68 -3.63
C GLY A 316 6.10 32.70 -3.18
N GLN A 317 6.47 31.48 -2.75
CA GLN A 317 5.53 30.45 -2.31
C GLN A 317 5.71 30.12 -0.83
N SER A 318 4.61 29.85 -0.13
CA SER A 318 4.67 29.22 1.19
C SER A 318 5.12 27.77 1.06
N ILE A 319 6.10 27.38 1.86
CA ILE A 319 6.76 26.08 1.83
C ILE A 319 6.89 25.48 3.24
N VAL A 320 7.20 24.19 3.30
CA VAL A 320 7.65 23.50 4.51
C VAL A 320 9.14 23.19 4.38
N VAL A 321 9.94 23.56 5.38
CA VAL A 321 11.37 23.28 5.44
C VAL A 321 11.62 22.06 6.32
N LEU A 322 12.39 21.09 5.81
CA LEU A 322 12.74 19.87 6.55
C LEU A 322 13.54 20.18 7.82
N GLY A 323 12.98 19.82 8.98
CA GLY A 323 13.63 19.92 10.28
C GLY A 323 14.30 18.61 10.74
N ALA A 324 14.94 18.67 11.91
CA ALA A 324 15.56 17.50 12.55
C ALA A 324 14.52 16.41 12.87
N GLN A 325 13.30 16.77 13.24
CA GLN A 325 12.22 15.82 13.53
C GLN A 325 11.85 14.96 12.32
N ALA A 326 11.73 15.54 11.12
CA ALA A 326 11.50 14.79 9.90
C ALA A 326 12.65 13.81 9.60
N ARG A 327 13.90 14.27 9.75
CA ARG A 327 15.08 13.41 9.55
C ARG A 327 15.14 12.25 10.55
N ALA A 328 14.78 12.48 11.81
CA ALA A 328 14.67 11.44 12.81
C ALA A 328 13.59 10.40 12.45
N LEU A 329 12.43 10.87 11.96
CA LEU A 329 11.36 10.00 11.49
C LEU A 329 11.78 9.16 10.27
N PHE A 330 12.54 9.74 9.33
CA PHE A 330 13.09 8.99 8.20
C PHE A 330 14.05 7.90 8.67
N ALA A 331 14.91 8.22 9.64
CA ALA A 331 15.85 7.27 10.22
C ALA A 331 15.13 6.13 10.98
N SER A 332 14.08 6.46 11.75
CA SER A 332 13.31 5.46 12.50
C SER A 332 12.54 4.52 11.57
N PHE A 333 12.21 4.95 10.35
CA PHE A 333 11.46 4.12 9.40
C PHE A 333 12.34 3.26 8.48
N ARG A 334 13.66 3.24 8.69
CA ARG A 334 14.64 2.50 7.86
C ARG A 334 14.52 0.98 7.97
N ASP A 335 13.83 0.47 8.98
CA ASP A 335 13.54 -0.95 9.13
C ASP A 335 12.12 -1.32 8.69
N GLY A 336 11.40 -0.40 8.04
CA GLY A 336 10.05 -0.63 7.54
C GLY A 336 8.97 -0.58 8.63
N ASN A 337 9.34 -0.35 9.88
CA ASN A 337 8.43 -0.28 11.01
C ASN A 337 8.40 1.15 11.57
N LEU A 338 7.22 1.61 11.96
CA LEU A 338 7.11 2.77 12.84
C LEU A 338 6.56 2.29 14.18
N PRO A 339 7.20 2.64 15.30
CA PRO A 339 6.63 2.38 16.62
C PRO A 339 5.38 3.22 16.89
#